data_AF-A0A1H4YE45-F1
#
_entry.id   AF-A0A1H4YE45-F1
#
_cell.length_a   1.000
_cell.length_b   1.000
_cell.length_c   1.000
_cell.angle_alpha   90.00
_cell.angle_beta   90.00
_cell.angle_gamma   90.00
#
_symmetry.space_group_name_H-M   'P 1'
#
loop_
_entity.id
_entity.type
_entity.pdbx_description
1 polymer ?
#
loop_
_entity_poly.entity_id
_entity_poly.type
_entity_poly.pdbx_seq_one_letter_code
_entity_poly.pdbx_strand_id
1 'polypeptide(L)'
;MKPARAGVVAAVVSGIPSTAHALLTGGDVLAATRAAGTLLPGRRDRPGVAAGLLAHVVVSAVWTGVLAAVSRRHRLGAGGGAVAGLVIAALDLGIAARAYPAVRALPRGPQILDHLVFGAVTGALLDRPQETDQRTTSTTSPGWSEL
;
A
#
# COMPACT_ATOMS: atom_id res chain seq x y z
N MET A 1 -8.36 5.16 -10.65
CA MET A 1 -7.09 4.64 -11.22
C MET A 1 -7.06 3.11 -11.18
N LYS A 2 -6.31 2.40 -12.06
CA LYS A 2 -6.18 0.93 -11.97
C LYS A 2 -5.59 0.49 -10.61
N PRO A 3 -6.15 -0.53 -9.92
CA PRO A 3 -5.69 -0.95 -8.59
C PRO A 3 -4.19 -1.26 -8.51
N ALA A 4 -3.63 -1.92 -9.54
CA ALA A 4 -2.20 -2.24 -9.57
C ALA A 4 -1.32 -0.98 -9.50
N ARG A 5 -1.68 0.10 -10.21
CA ARG A 5 -0.95 1.37 -10.16
C ARG A 5 -1.12 2.08 -8.82
N ALA A 6 -2.31 2.00 -8.22
CA ALA A 6 -2.56 2.52 -6.88
C ALA A 6 -1.67 1.82 -5.84
N GLY A 7 -1.60 0.49 -5.89
CA GLY A 7 -0.77 -0.32 -5.00
C GLY A 7 0.72 0.00 -5.12
N VAL A 8 1.24 0.14 -6.35
CA VAL A 8 2.66 0.49 -6.55
C VAL A 8 2.98 1.86 -5.95
N VAL A 9 2.16 2.88 -6.23
CA VAL A 9 2.38 4.24 -5.69
C VAL A 9 2.27 4.23 -4.17
N ALA A 10 1.25 3.57 -3.62
CA ALA A 10 1.04 3.48 -2.18
C ALA A 10 2.21 2.78 -1.49
N ALA A 11 2.69 1.64 -2.01
CA ALA A 11 3.80 0.87 -1.44
C ALA A 11 5.11 1.69 -1.39
N VAL A 12 5.40 2.47 -2.43
CA VAL A 12 6.60 3.33 -2.45
C VAL A 12 6.47 4.48 -1.45
N VAL A 13 5.35 5.20 -1.46
CA VAL A 13 5.14 6.37 -0.59
C VAL A 13 5.04 5.96 0.88
N SER A 14 4.46 4.79 1.16
CA SER A 14 4.32 4.29 2.52
C SER A 14 5.63 3.96 3.21
N GLY A 15 6.74 3.75 2.48
CA GLY A 15 8.04 3.50 3.11
C GLY A 15 8.74 4.75 3.66
N ILE A 16 8.20 5.94 3.41
CA ILE A 16 8.83 7.21 3.79
C ILE A 16 8.94 7.36 5.32
N PRO A 17 7.88 7.14 6.14
CA PRO A 17 7.97 7.34 7.58
C PRO A 17 9.05 6.47 8.24
N SER A 18 9.12 5.17 7.92
CA SER A 18 10.19 4.30 8.45
C SER A 18 11.58 4.64 7.93
N THR A 19 11.72 5.02 6.66
CA THR A 19 13.02 5.46 6.11
C THR A 19 13.50 6.74 6.79
N ALA A 20 12.62 7.73 6.94
CA ALA A 20 12.93 8.98 7.62
C ALA A 20 13.30 8.74 9.10
N HIS A 21 12.57 7.88 9.80
CA HIS A 21 12.90 7.52 11.17
C HIS A 21 14.28 6.89 11.28
N ALA A 22 14.60 5.90 10.41
CA ALA A 22 15.91 5.26 10.41
C ALA A 22 17.04 6.27 10.14
N LEU A 23 16.87 7.18 9.18
CA LEU A 23 17.85 8.22 8.90
C LEU A 23 18.04 9.17 10.10
N LEU A 24 16.95 9.60 10.74
CA LEU A 24 16.99 10.51 11.88
C LEU A 24 17.61 9.89 13.13
N THR A 25 17.47 8.58 13.33
CA THR A 25 18.04 7.86 14.49
C THR A 25 19.37 7.17 14.19
N GLY A 26 19.93 7.33 12.98
CA GLY A 26 21.15 6.63 12.55
C GLY A 26 21.00 5.11 12.44
N GLY A 27 19.77 4.62 12.25
CA GLY A 27 19.43 3.21 12.11
C GLY A 27 19.57 2.69 10.67
N ASP A 28 19.34 1.39 10.50
CA ASP A 28 19.39 0.73 9.20
C ASP A 28 18.08 0.90 8.41
N VAL A 29 18.14 1.63 7.30
CA VAL A 29 17.01 1.91 6.40
C VAL A 29 16.42 0.64 5.78
N LEU A 30 17.19 -0.45 5.65
CA LEU A 30 16.73 -1.72 5.08
C LEU A 30 16.33 -2.73 6.16
N ALA A 31 16.33 -2.37 7.45
CA ALA A 31 16.00 -3.29 8.54
C ALA A 31 14.61 -3.91 8.38
N ALA A 32 13.61 -3.09 8.03
CA ALA A 32 12.23 -3.54 7.83
C ALA A 32 12.13 -4.53 6.66
N THR A 33 12.71 -4.16 5.51
CA THR A 33 12.76 -5.03 4.33
C THR A 33 13.50 -6.31 4.65
N ARG A 34 14.67 -6.25 5.29
CA ARG A 34 15.44 -7.46 5.63
C ARG A 34 14.65 -8.38 6.56
N ALA A 35 13.98 -7.84 7.57
CA ALA A 35 13.14 -8.59 8.49
C ALA A 35 11.94 -9.25 7.79
N ALA A 36 11.30 -8.57 6.84
CA ALA A 36 10.22 -9.13 6.03
C ALA A 36 10.64 -10.38 5.25
N GLY A 37 11.94 -10.56 4.96
CA GLY A 37 12.46 -11.78 4.31
C GLY A 37 12.24 -13.06 5.11
N THR A 38 11.96 -12.94 6.42
CA THR A 38 11.63 -14.08 7.28
C THR A 38 10.22 -14.63 7.04
N LEU A 39 9.34 -13.85 6.39
CA LEU A 39 7.97 -14.25 6.08
C LEU A 39 7.90 -15.33 5.01
N LEU A 40 8.92 -15.46 4.15
CA LEU A 40 8.93 -16.48 3.11
C LEU A 40 9.04 -17.90 3.71
N PRO A 41 8.32 -18.89 3.17
CA PRO A 41 8.40 -20.27 3.61
C PRO A 41 9.86 -20.77 3.67
N GLY A 42 10.23 -21.42 4.79
CA GLY A 42 11.59 -21.95 5.01
C GLY A 42 12.66 -20.88 5.33
N ARG A 43 12.28 -19.62 5.53
CA ARG A 43 13.22 -18.51 5.81
C ARG A 43 13.03 -17.83 7.16
N ARG A 44 12.29 -18.44 8.09
CA ARG A 44 11.94 -17.86 9.40
C ARG A 44 13.12 -17.23 10.16
N ASP A 45 14.28 -17.87 10.10
CA ASP A 45 15.51 -17.41 10.77
C ASP A 45 16.56 -16.83 9.81
N ARG A 46 16.16 -16.57 8.55
CA ARG A 46 17.04 -16.13 7.45
C ARG A 46 16.55 -14.81 6.84
N PRO A 47 16.67 -13.70 7.59
CA PRO A 47 16.31 -12.38 7.08
C PRO A 47 17.14 -12.04 5.83
N GLY A 48 16.58 -11.24 4.93
CA GLY A 48 17.26 -10.91 3.67
C GLY A 48 16.47 -9.91 2.85
N VAL A 49 17.19 -8.96 2.22
CA VAL A 49 16.57 -7.83 1.51
C VAL A 49 15.80 -8.30 0.27
N ALA A 50 16.38 -9.18 -0.55
CA ALA A 50 15.69 -9.69 -1.75
C ALA A 50 14.41 -10.47 -1.41
N ALA A 51 14.50 -11.38 -0.44
CA ALA A 51 13.37 -12.12 0.08
C ALA A 51 12.30 -11.19 0.68
N GLY A 52 12.75 -10.15 1.39
CA GLY A 52 11.90 -9.15 1.98
C GLY A 52 11.17 -8.27 0.99
N LEU A 53 11.87 -7.86 -0.07
CA LEU A 53 11.25 -7.13 -1.18
C LEU A 53 10.16 -7.96 -1.83
N LEU A 54 10.41 -9.26 -2.07
CA LEU A 54 9.40 -10.17 -2.61
C LEU A 54 8.19 -10.27 -1.67
N ALA A 55 8.43 -10.50 -0.37
CA ALA A 55 7.36 -10.55 0.62
C ALA A 55 6.56 -9.24 0.65
N HIS A 56 7.24 -8.09 0.61
CA HIS A 56 6.62 -6.78 0.63
C HIS A 56 5.74 -6.53 -0.60
N VAL A 57 6.21 -6.89 -1.80
CA VAL A 57 5.43 -6.79 -3.04
C VAL A 57 4.16 -7.64 -2.97
N VAL A 58 4.29 -8.91 -2.54
CA VAL A 58 3.14 -9.83 -2.43
C VAL A 58 2.12 -9.32 -1.43
N VAL A 59 2.56 -8.94 -0.23
CA VAL A 59 1.68 -8.42 0.84
C VAL A 59 0.99 -7.14 0.40
N SER A 60 1.72 -6.20 -0.20
CA SER A 60 1.16 -4.95 -0.72
C SER A 60 0.11 -5.19 -1.81
N ALA A 61 0.35 -6.16 -2.71
CA ALA A 61 -0.61 -6.51 -3.75
C ALA A 61 -1.89 -7.13 -3.17
N VAL A 62 -1.77 -8.03 -2.19
CA VAL A 62 -2.91 -8.65 -1.49
C VAL A 62 -3.76 -7.57 -0.83
N TRP A 63 -3.16 -6.69 -0.02
CA TRP A 63 -3.89 -5.64 0.67
C TRP A 63 -4.50 -4.61 -0.29
N THR A 64 -3.79 -4.24 -1.35
CA THR A 64 -4.35 -3.39 -2.42
C THR A 64 -5.60 -4.03 -3.03
N GLY A 65 -5.57 -5.33 -3.29
CA GLY A 65 -6.71 -6.08 -3.83
C GLY A 65 -7.91 -6.06 -2.88
N VAL A 66 -7.68 -6.29 -1.58
CA VAL A 66 -8.71 -6.21 -0.53
C VAL A 66 -9.30 -4.80 -0.46
N LEU A 67 -8.46 -3.76 -0.38
CA LEU A 67 -8.92 -2.37 -0.33
C LEU A 67 -9.67 -1.96 -1.60
N ALA A 68 -9.24 -2.42 -2.77
CA ALA A 68 -9.96 -2.21 -4.02
C ALA A 68 -11.34 -2.87 -4.00
N ALA A 69 -11.46 -4.09 -3.46
CA ALA A 69 -12.75 -4.76 -3.31
C ALA A 69 -13.70 -4.03 -2.35
N VAL A 70 -13.18 -3.51 -1.24
CA VAL A 70 -13.95 -2.74 -0.25
C VAL A 70 -14.35 -1.37 -0.81
N SER A 71 -13.43 -0.63 -1.44
CA SER A 71 -13.69 0.69 -2.03
C SER A 71 -14.77 0.64 -3.13
N ARG A 72 -14.85 -0.46 -3.91
CA ARG A 72 -15.95 -0.67 -4.87
C ARG A 72 -17.34 -0.65 -4.23
N ARG A 73 -17.46 -1.00 -2.93
CA ARG A 73 -18.75 -1.02 -2.22
C ARG A 73 -18.97 0.24 -1.36
N HIS A 74 -17.91 0.82 -0.80
CA HIS A 74 -18.04 1.82 0.26
C HIS A 74 -17.21 3.10 0.07
N ARG A 75 -16.59 3.34 -1.11
CA ARG A 75 -15.77 4.53 -1.44
C ARG A 75 -14.97 5.05 -0.22
N LEU A 76 -13.84 4.39 0.05
CA LEU A 76 -13.11 4.56 1.30
C LEU A 76 -12.54 5.98 1.49
N GLY A 77 -12.16 6.63 0.40
CA GLY A 77 -11.38 7.87 0.41
C GLY A 77 -10.07 7.74 1.20
N ALA A 78 -9.40 8.88 1.44
CA ALA A 78 -8.19 8.90 2.25
C ALA A 78 -8.45 8.51 3.71
N GLY A 79 -9.57 8.98 4.30
CA GLY A 79 -9.91 8.75 5.70
C GLY A 79 -10.25 7.28 6.01
N GLY A 80 -11.17 6.68 5.26
CA GLY A 80 -11.50 5.27 5.39
C GLY A 80 -10.33 4.36 5.01
N GLY A 81 -9.52 4.79 4.03
CA GLY A 81 -8.25 4.15 3.70
C GLY A 81 -7.27 4.15 4.87
N ALA A 82 -7.09 5.27 5.57
CA ALA A 82 -6.20 5.37 6.73
C ALA A 82 -6.64 4.45 7.88
N VAL A 83 -7.94 4.41 8.18
CA VAL A 83 -8.51 3.50 9.18
C VAL A 83 -8.25 2.04 8.78
N ALA A 84 -8.49 1.69 7.51
CA ALA A 84 -8.18 0.35 7.02
C ALA A 84 -6.67 0.05 7.12
N GLY A 85 -5.80 1.03 6.86
CA GLY A 85 -4.36 0.94 7.07
C GLY A 85 -3.99 0.59 8.51
N LEU A 86 -4.63 1.23 9.49
CA LEU A 86 -4.42 0.90 10.91
C LEU A 86 -4.87 -0.52 11.26
N VAL A 87 -5.98 -0.98 10.68
CA VAL A 87 -6.45 -2.37 10.83
C VAL A 87 -5.43 -3.34 10.24
N ILE A 88 -4.89 -3.05 9.06
CA ILE A 88 -3.82 -3.85 8.45
C ILE A 88 -2.59 -3.86 9.34
N ALA A 89 -2.17 -2.71 9.89
CA ALA A 89 -1.03 -2.62 10.80
C ALA A 89 -1.23 -3.54 12.02
N ALA A 90 -2.43 -3.56 12.59
CA ALA A 90 -2.75 -4.42 13.72
C ALA A 90 -2.68 -5.91 13.35
N LEU A 91 -3.13 -6.29 12.15
CA LEU A 91 -3.06 -7.66 11.65
C LEU A 91 -1.60 -8.06 11.35
N ASP A 92 -0.90 -7.28 10.54
CA ASP A 92 0.46 -7.57 10.10
C ASP A 92 1.42 -7.57 11.30
N LEU A 93 1.41 -6.53 12.15
CA LEU A 93 2.28 -6.48 13.33
C LEU A 93 1.81 -7.44 14.42
N GLY A 94 0.51 -7.65 14.60
CA GLY A 94 -0.01 -8.56 15.62
C GLY A 94 0.30 -10.03 15.30
N ILE A 95 0.06 -10.46 14.06
CA ILE A 95 0.28 -11.84 13.61
C ILE A 95 1.76 -12.07 13.32
N ALA A 96 2.39 -11.20 12.52
CA ALA A 96 3.79 -11.40 12.12
C ALA A 96 4.76 -11.19 13.29
N ALA A 97 4.56 -10.22 14.20
CA ALA A 97 5.49 -10.08 15.34
C ALA A 97 5.37 -11.23 16.36
N ARG A 98 4.23 -11.94 16.39
CA ARG A 98 4.09 -13.16 17.19
C ARG A 98 4.86 -14.32 16.56
N ALA A 99 4.80 -14.47 15.25
CA ALA A 99 5.43 -15.59 14.54
C ALA A 99 6.92 -15.36 14.19
N TYR A 100 7.35 -14.10 13.99
CA TYR A 100 8.66 -13.76 13.43
C TYR A 100 9.42 -12.76 14.34
N PRO A 101 10.43 -13.22 15.09
CA PRO A 101 11.18 -12.37 16.02
C PRO A 101 11.84 -11.16 15.36
N ALA A 102 12.32 -11.30 14.12
CA ALA A 102 12.94 -10.20 13.36
C ALA A 102 11.97 -9.04 13.11
N VAL A 103 10.70 -9.33 12.84
CA VAL A 103 9.65 -8.31 12.65
C VAL A 103 9.31 -7.64 14.00
N ARG A 104 9.31 -8.42 15.09
CA ARG A 104 9.03 -7.91 16.45
C ARG A 104 10.07 -6.91 16.96
N ALA A 105 11.30 -7.01 16.48
CA ALA A 105 12.40 -6.12 16.89
C ALA A 105 12.34 -4.72 16.25
N LEU A 106 11.48 -4.52 15.24
CA LEU A 106 11.37 -3.24 14.54
C LEU A 106 10.65 -2.18 15.40
N PRO A 107 11.03 -0.89 15.28
CA PRO A 107 10.29 0.21 15.88
C PRO A 107 8.84 0.23 15.37
N ARG A 108 7.87 0.04 16.28
CA ARG A 108 6.45 -0.10 15.89
C ARG A 108 5.83 1.19 15.36
N GLY A 109 6.21 2.34 15.93
CA GLY A 109 5.64 3.65 15.55
C GLY A 109 5.75 3.92 14.06
N PRO A 110 6.96 3.92 13.47
CA PRO A 110 7.13 4.12 12.04
C PRO A 110 6.41 3.08 11.18
N GLN A 111 6.40 1.81 11.60
CA GLN A 111 5.68 0.76 10.85
C GLN A 111 4.17 0.99 10.82
N ILE A 112 3.57 1.46 11.93
CA ILE A 112 2.15 1.83 11.96
C ILE A 112 1.89 3.01 11.03
N LEU A 113 2.78 4.00 11.01
CA LEU A 113 2.66 5.15 10.10
C LEU A 113 2.76 4.73 8.64
N ASP A 114 3.66 3.80 8.29
CA ASP A 114 3.78 3.26 6.94
C ASP A 114 2.43 2.67 6.49
N HIS A 115 1.79 1.87 7.33
CA HIS A 115 0.48 1.28 7.05
C HIS A 115 -0.66 2.30 6.96
N LEU A 116 -0.66 3.31 7.83
CA LEU A 116 -1.61 4.42 7.78
C LEU A 116 -1.49 5.15 6.44
N VAL A 117 -0.26 5.49 6.02
CA VAL A 117 0.02 6.16 4.75
C VAL A 117 -0.37 5.26 3.58
N PHE A 118 -0.01 3.98 3.62
CA PHE A 118 -0.39 3.00 2.59
C PHE A 118 -1.90 2.97 2.38
N GLY A 119 -2.66 2.84 3.48
CA GLY A 119 -4.12 2.82 3.45
C GLY A 119 -4.71 4.12 2.91
N ALA A 120 -4.26 5.27 3.43
CA ALA A 120 -4.74 6.59 3.02
C ALA A 120 -4.50 6.86 1.53
N VAL A 121 -3.28 6.60 1.05
CA VAL A 121 -2.89 6.78 -0.34
C VAL A 121 -3.67 5.82 -1.24
N THR A 122 -3.77 4.54 -0.89
CA THR A 122 -4.53 3.55 -1.65
C THR A 122 -6.00 3.94 -1.76
N GLY A 123 -6.65 4.29 -0.64
CA GLY A 123 -8.05 4.72 -0.61
C GLY A 123 -8.31 5.96 -1.46
N ALA A 124 -7.46 6.99 -1.33
CA ALA A 124 -7.55 8.21 -2.14
C ALA A 124 -7.41 7.92 -3.65
N LEU A 125 -6.47 7.05 -4.02
CA LEU A 125 -6.14 6.73 -5.41
C LEU A 125 -7.20 5.85 -6.08
N LEU A 126 -7.84 4.96 -5.32
CA LEU A 126 -8.94 4.12 -5.79
C LEU A 126 -10.22 4.93 -5.99
N ASP A 127 -10.47 5.92 -5.13
CA ASP A 127 -11.69 6.75 -5.19
C ASP A 127 -11.66 7.82 -6.27
N ARG A 128 -10.49 8.12 -6.86
CA ARG A 128 -10.36 9.06 -7.98
C ARG A 128 -11.22 8.62 -9.17
N PRO A 129 -12.14 9.48 -9.66
CA PRO A 129 -12.89 9.24 -10.88
C PRO A 129 -11.94 8.84 -12.02
N GLN A 130 -12.37 7.91 -12.88
CA GLN A 130 -11.66 7.64 -14.13
C GLN A 130 -11.86 8.83 -15.06
N GLU A 131 -11.00 9.83 -14.95
CA GLU A 131 -10.97 10.97 -15.87
C GLU A 131 -10.30 10.54 -17.19
N THR A 132 -10.92 9.61 -17.92
CA THR A 132 -10.67 9.33 -19.36
C THR A 132 -11.67 8.29 -19.87
N ASP A 133 -12.84 8.74 -20.33
CA ASP A 133 -13.39 8.38 -21.66
C ASP A 133 -14.62 9.24 -22.07
N GLN A 134 -14.62 10.55 -21.79
CA GLN A 134 -15.70 11.47 -22.21
C GLN A 134 -15.24 12.60 -23.12
N ARG A 135 -13.95 12.64 -23.51
CA ARG A 135 -13.43 13.65 -24.44
C ARG A 135 -13.38 13.18 -25.90
N THR A 136 -13.95 12.00 -26.22
CA THR A 136 -13.88 11.41 -27.56
C THR A 136 -15.25 11.21 -28.25
N THR A 137 -16.37 11.51 -27.58
CA THR A 137 -17.73 11.38 -28.18
C THR A 137 -18.45 12.71 -28.40
N SER A 138 -17.77 13.84 -28.26
CA SER A 138 -18.35 15.17 -28.53
C SER A 138 -17.67 15.82 -29.73
N THR A 139 -17.72 15.16 -30.89
CA THR A 139 -17.41 15.80 -32.16
C THR A 139 -18.52 15.46 -33.17
N THR A 140 -19.45 16.41 -33.27
CA THR A 140 -20.21 16.76 -34.49
C THR A 140 -21.34 15.83 -34.95
N SER A 141 -22.56 16.14 -34.52
CA SER A 141 -23.69 16.11 -35.46
C SER A 141 -23.64 17.40 -36.28
N PRO A 142 -23.48 17.37 -37.61
CA PRO A 142 -23.89 18.48 -38.44
C PRO A 142 -25.42 18.52 -38.39
N GLY A 143 -25.96 19.61 -37.85
CA GLY A 143 -27.38 19.91 -37.99
C GLY A 143 -27.74 19.93 -39.47
N TRP A 144 -28.70 19.09 -39.83
CA TRP A 144 -29.46 19.23 -41.07
C TRP A 144 -30.27 20.51 -40.97
N SER A 145 -29.81 21.56 -41.64
CA SER A 145 -30.58 22.77 -41.91
C SER A 145 -30.24 23.30 -43.29
N GLU A 146 -30.60 22.51 -44.30
CA GLU A 146 -30.94 22.99 -45.64
C GLU A 146 -32.24 22.26 -46.03
N LEU A 147 -33.33 23.02 -46.10
CA LEU A 147 -34.50 22.93 -47.00
C LEU A 147 -35.63 23.81 -46.44
#